data_AF-A0AB33XHT1-F1
#
_entry.id   AF-A0AB33XHT1-F1
#
_cell.length_a   1.000
_cell.length_b   1.000
_cell.length_c   1.000
_cell.angle_alpha   90.00
_cell.angle_beta   90.00
_cell.angle_gamma   90.00
#
_symmetry.space_group_name_H-M   'P 1'
#
loop_
_entity.id
_entity.type
_entity.pdbx_description
1 polymer ?
#
loop_
_entity_poly.entity_id
_entity_poly.type
_entity_poly.pdbx_seq_one_letter_code
_entity_poly.pdbx_strand_id
1 'polypeptide(L)'
;MKTTIKEIFQEEGYSIPNYQRDYAWKDKNFRDLWEDLEEAIECNKKGYGHFIGTMVVTKNEDNKKLYDIIDGQQRTTTIFMLLHVLASKQNEKDKQETRKYIYTKRGN
;
A
#
# COMPACT_ATOMS: atom_id res chain seq x y z
N MET A 1 -4.70 10.43 -11.94
CA MET A 1 -3.46 9.80 -12.43
C MET A 1 -3.56 8.30 -12.19
N LYS A 2 -3.13 7.47 -13.14
CA LYS A 2 -2.99 6.02 -12.92
C LYS A 2 -1.61 5.78 -12.31
N THR A 3 -1.53 4.93 -11.29
CA THR A 3 -0.28 4.55 -10.63
C THR A 3 -0.33 3.07 -10.24
N THR A 4 0.81 2.48 -9.90
CA THR A 4 0.94 1.10 -9.44
C THR A 4 1.18 1.01 -7.93
N ILE A 5 0.90 -0.16 -7.32
CA ILE A 5 1.26 -0.43 -5.91
C ILE A 5 2.76 -0.14 -5.68
N LYS A 6 3.62 -0.52 -6.62
CA LYS A 6 5.06 -0.29 -6.52
C LYS A 6 5.39 1.20 -6.39
N GLU A 7 4.85 2.03 -7.25
CA GLU A 7 5.05 3.49 -7.23
C GLU A 7 4.54 4.10 -5.91
N ILE A 8 3.36 3.68 -5.45
CA ILE A 8 2.78 4.14 -4.16
C ILE A 8 3.72 3.84 -2.98
N PHE A 9 4.38 2.68 -2.94
CA PHE A 9 5.21 2.32 -1.78
C PHE A 9 6.71 2.63 -1.95
N GLN A 10 7.16 3.06 -3.13
CA GLN A 10 8.59 3.34 -3.39
C GLN A 10 8.92 4.79 -3.72
N GLU A 11 8.03 5.52 -4.40
CA GLU A 11 8.36 6.83 -4.96
C GLU A 11 7.82 7.99 -4.11
N GLU A 12 6.66 7.81 -3.49
CA GLU A 12 5.95 8.85 -2.76
C GLU A 12 5.77 8.50 -1.29
N GLY A 13 5.75 9.52 -0.42
CA GLY A 13 5.47 9.35 1.01
C GLY A 13 4.00 9.59 1.31
N TYR A 14 3.37 8.67 2.04
CA TYR A 14 1.96 8.79 2.44
C TYR A 14 1.80 8.80 3.96
N SER A 15 0.76 9.50 4.41
CA SER A 15 0.42 9.71 5.82
C SER A 15 -1.07 9.41 6.04
N ILE A 16 -1.40 8.84 7.20
CA ILE A 16 -2.78 8.68 7.65
C ILE A 16 -3.03 9.79 8.69
N PRO A 17 -3.80 10.82 8.35
CA PRO A 17 -4.01 11.94 9.26
C PRO A 17 -4.96 11.55 10.41
N ASN A 18 -4.83 12.23 11.55
CA ASN A 18 -5.55 11.89 12.80
C ASN A 18 -7.08 11.93 12.69
N TYR A 19 -7.64 12.65 11.72
CA TYR A 19 -9.09 12.73 11.49
C TYR A 19 -9.65 11.54 10.70
N GLN A 20 -8.80 10.64 10.19
CA GLN A 20 -9.25 9.41 9.57
C GLN A 20 -9.80 8.44 10.61
N ARG A 21 -10.82 7.67 10.21
CA ARG A 21 -11.37 6.61 11.05
C ARG A 21 -10.38 5.47 11.24
N ASP A 22 -10.50 4.79 12.38
CA ASP A 22 -9.77 3.56 12.68
C ASP A 22 -9.98 2.47 11.63
N TYR A 23 -9.03 1.54 11.57
CA TYR A 23 -9.13 0.35 10.75
C TYR A 23 -10.32 -0.52 11.20
N ALA A 24 -11.21 -0.85 10.26
CA ALA A 24 -12.48 -1.50 10.53
C ALA A 24 -12.87 -2.55 9.46
N TRP A 25 -11.98 -2.86 8.53
CA TRP A 25 -12.17 -3.89 7.52
C TRP A 25 -12.33 -5.25 8.18
N LYS A 26 -13.30 -6.01 7.67
CA LYS A 26 -13.63 -7.36 8.14
C LYS A 26 -13.39 -8.37 7.01
N ASP A 27 -13.62 -9.64 7.32
CA ASP A 27 -13.39 -10.76 6.39
C ASP A 27 -13.94 -10.54 4.99
N LYS A 28 -15.13 -9.95 4.86
CA LYS A 28 -15.69 -9.65 3.52
C LYS A 28 -14.79 -8.70 2.74
N ASN A 29 -14.34 -7.60 3.35
CA ASN A 29 -13.47 -6.63 2.67
C ASN A 29 -12.13 -7.24 2.29
N PHE A 30 -11.60 -8.13 3.14
CA PHE A 30 -10.38 -8.85 2.84
C PHE A 30 -10.57 -9.81 1.66
N ARG A 31 -11.68 -10.55 1.61
CA ARG A 31 -12.00 -11.44 0.48
C ARG A 31 -12.14 -10.66 -0.82
N ASP A 32 -12.87 -9.55 -0.79
CA ASP A 32 -13.03 -8.68 -1.97
C ASP A 32 -11.65 -8.20 -2.47
N LEU A 33 -10.75 -7.73 -1.58
CA LEU A 33 -9.38 -7.35 -1.97
C LEU A 33 -8.56 -8.55 -2.46
N TRP A 34 -8.73 -9.73 -1.87
CA TRP A 34 -7.98 -10.92 -2.25
C TRP A 34 -8.34 -11.37 -3.67
N GLU A 35 -9.63 -11.38 -4.00
CA GLU A 35 -10.13 -11.67 -5.36
C GLU A 35 -9.57 -10.67 -6.39
N ASP A 36 -9.57 -9.37 -6.08
CA ASP A 36 -8.96 -8.33 -6.93
C ASP A 36 -7.45 -8.60 -7.16
N LEU A 37 -6.72 -9.07 -6.14
CA LEU A 37 -5.30 -9.38 -6.25
C LEU A 37 -5.04 -10.64 -7.10
N GLU A 38 -5.87 -11.67 -6.95
CA GLU A 38 -5.80 -12.87 -7.78
C GLU A 38 -6.07 -12.54 -9.25
N GLU A 39 -7.10 -11.73 -9.53
CA GLU A 39 -7.39 -11.26 -10.88
C GLU A 39 -6.23 -10.40 -11.43
N ALA A 40 -5.67 -9.51 -10.61
CA ALA A 40 -4.53 -8.69 -11.01
C ALA A 40 -3.31 -9.52 -11.43
N ILE A 41 -3.05 -10.65 -10.75
CA ILE A 41 -1.97 -11.57 -11.10
C ILE A 41 -2.24 -12.21 -12.47
N GLU A 42 -3.46 -12.69 -12.71
CA GLU A 42 -3.84 -13.32 -13.99
C GLU A 42 -3.85 -12.33 -15.16
N CYS A 43 -4.33 -11.10 -14.94
CA CYS A 43 -4.25 -10.02 -15.91
C CYS A 43 -2.80 -9.67 -16.25
N ASN A 44 -1.93 -9.57 -15.24
CA ASN A 44 -0.53 -9.22 -15.44
C ASN A 44 0.22 -10.28 -16.25
N LYS A 45 -0.06 -11.58 -16.05
CA LYS A 45 0.47 -12.67 -16.89
C LYS A 45 0.10 -12.53 -18.37
N LYS A 46 -1.04 -11.90 -18.65
CA LYS A 46 -1.55 -11.62 -20.01
C LYS A 46 -1.12 -10.24 -20.54
N GLY A 47 -0.30 -9.50 -19.80
CA GLY A 47 0.17 -8.16 -20.18
C GLY A 47 -0.84 -7.04 -19.93
N TYR A 48 -1.91 -7.29 -19.16
CA TYR A 48 -2.93 -6.31 -18.80
C TYR A 48 -2.79 -5.86 -17.36
N GLY A 49 -3.18 -4.61 -17.07
CA GLY A 49 -3.33 -4.13 -15.70
C GLY A 49 -4.74 -4.37 -15.18
N HIS A 50 -4.88 -4.58 -13.88
CA HIS A 50 -6.17 -4.67 -13.19
C HIS A 50 -6.33 -3.49 -12.23
N PHE A 51 -7.55 -2.97 -12.11
CA PHE A 51 -7.86 -1.80 -11.30
C PHE A 51 -8.41 -2.22 -9.94
N ILE A 52 -7.61 -2.04 -8.89
CA ILE A 52 -7.96 -2.41 -7.51
C ILE A 52 -8.61 -1.28 -6.70
N GLY A 53 -8.91 -0.14 -7.34
CA GLY A 53 -9.63 0.98 -6.74
C GLY A 53 -8.89 2.33 -6.73
N THR A 54 -9.62 3.37 -6.31
CA THR A 54 -9.16 4.77 -6.27
C THR A 54 -8.60 5.14 -4.90
N MET A 55 -7.48 5.85 -4.88
CA MET A 55 -6.94 6.50 -3.68
C MET A 55 -7.05 8.01 -3.85
N VAL A 56 -7.63 8.70 -2.85
CA VAL A 56 -7.72 10.16 -2.85
C VAL A 56 -6.74 10.68 -1.82
N VAL A 57 -5.90 11.62 -2.25
CA VAL A 57 -4.87 12.20 -1.39
C VAL A 57 -4.83 13.72 -1.52
N THR A 58 -4.34 14.37 -0.48
CA THR A 58 -4.01 15.81 -0.49
C THR A 58 -2.57 16.01 -0.04
N LYS A 59 -1.97 17.16 -0.36
CA LYS A 59 -0.63 17.48 0.12
C LYS A 59 -0.68 17.69 1.63
N ASN A 60 0.17 16.97 2.38
CA ASN A 60 0.20 17.13 3.83
C ASN A 60 0.58 18.57 4.20
N GLU A 61 -0.10 19.14 5.20
CA GLU A 61 0.09 20.53 5.57
C GLU A 61 1.46 20.78 6.20
N ASP A 62 1.86 19.93 7.13
CA ASP A 62 3.09 20.03 7.94
C ASP A 62 4.36 19.59 7.19
N ASN A 63 4.24 18.61 6.31
CA ASN A 63 5.33 18.02 5.55
C ASN A 63 4.98 17.92 4.07
N LYS A 64 5.43 18.89 3.27
CA LYS A 64 5.22 18.92 1.82
C LYS A 64 5.91 17.78 1.06
N LYS A 65 6.62 16.86 1.70
CA LYS A 65 7.11 15.62 1.07
C LYS A 65 6.12 14.45 1.21
N LEU A 66 5.05 14.63 1.99
CA LEU A 66 4.03 13.61 2.22
C LEU A 66 2.69 13.99 1.61
N TYR A 67 1.87 12.97 1.37
CA TYR A 67 0.47 13.07 0.99
C TYR A 67 -0.41 12.44 2.06
N ASP A 68 -1.43 13.17 2.50
CA ASP A 68 -2.44 12.63 3.42
C ASP A 68 -3.48 11.83 2.65
N ILE A 69 -3.71 10.60 3.08
CA ILE A 69 -4.73 9.73 2.50
C ILE A 69 -6.10 10.17 3.02
N ILE A 70 -6.95 10.63 2.09
CA ILE A 70 -8.32 11.07 2.36
C ILE A 70 -9.32 9.92 2.14
N ASP A 71 -9.10 9.12 1.09
CA ASP A 71 -9.90 7.93 0.79
C ASP A 71 -9.01 6.79 0.26
N GLY A 72 -9.46 5.55 0.45
CA GLY A 72 -8.71 4.33 0.17
C GLY A 72 -7.82 3.87 1.32
N GLN A 73 -7.84 4.55 2.48
CA GLN A 73 -6.92 4.28 3.60
C GLN A 73 -6.88 2.81 4.03
N GLN A 74 -8.04 2.16 4.23
CA GLN A 74 -8.07 0.77 4.72
C GLN A 74 -7.51 -0.23 3.72
N ARG A 75 -7.77 -0.01 2.41
CA ARG A 75 -7.20 -0.84 1.35
C ARG A 75 -5.69 -0.70 1.32
N THR A 76 -5.19 0.54 1.32
CA THR A 76 -3.76 0.83 1.32
C THR A 76 -3.07 0.26 2.55
N THR A 77 -3.66 0.42 3.74
CA THR A 77 -3.15 -0.18 5.00
C THR A 77 -3.14 -1.70 4.94
N THR A 78 -4.17 -2.34 4.38
CA THR A 78 -4.23 -3.81 4.25
C THR A 78 -3.16 -4.33 3.29
N ILE A 79 -2.96 -3.65 2.15
CA ILE A 79 -1.88 -3.98 1.22
C ILE A 79 -0.51 -3.82 1.90
N PHE A 80 -0.31 -2.74 2.66
CA PHE A 80 0.91 -2.54 3.44
C PHE A 80 1.17 -3.67 4.44
N MET A 81 0.14 -4.08 5.21
CA MET A 81 0.26 -5.20 6.14
C MET A 81 0.59 -6.52 5.43
N LEU A 82 -0.05 -6.78 4.28
CA LEU A 82 0.24 -7.95 3.45
C LEU A 82 1.70 -7.94 2.98
N LEU A 83 2.18 -6.81 2.44
CA LEU A 83 3.58 -6.63 2.03
C LEU A 83 4.54 -6.86 3.20
N HIS A 84 4.21 -6.36 4.39
CA HIS A 84 5.00 -6.57 5.61
C HIS A 84 5.10 -8.06 5.99
N VAL A 85 3.98 -8.79 5.97
CA VAL A 85 3.97 -10.22 6.25
C VAL A 85 4.77 -10.98 5.20
N LEU A 86 4.57 -10.71 3.91
CA LEU A 86 5.32 -11.34 2.83
C LEU A 86 6.82 -11.12 2.97
N ALA A 87 7.25 -9.89 3.26
CA ALA A 87 8.64 -9.56 3.54
C ALA A 87 9.20 -10.35 4.72
N SER A 88 8.43 -10.51 5.80
CA SER A 88 8.84 -11.28 6.98
C SER A 88 9.05 -12.76 6.73
N LYS A 89 8.44 -13.32 5.67
CA LYS A 89 8.50 -14.75 5.29
C LYS A 89 9.64 -15.07 4.32
N GLN A 90 10.37 -14.07 3.83
CA GLN A 90 11.50 -14.28 2.94
C GLN A 90 12.71 -14.91 3.66
N ASN A 91 13.75 -15.32 2.94
CA ASN A 91 15.03 -15.70 3.54
C ASN A 91 15.75 -14.47 4.12
N GLU A 92 16.75 -14.66 4.98
CA GLU A 92 17.42 -13.53 5.67
C GLU A 92 18.07 -12.51 4.72
N LYS A 93 18.59 -12.94 3.57
CA LYS A 93 19.18 -12.05 2.57
C LYS A 93 18.11 -11.14 1.96
N ASP A 94 16.99 -11.72 1.55
CA ASP A 94 15.87 -10.99 0.95
C ASP A 94 15.15 -10.12 1.98
N LYS A 95 15.05 -10.55 3.25
CA LYS A 95 14.53 -9.72 4.34
C LYS A 95 15.32 -8.43 4.51
N GLN A 96 16.65 -8.50 4.45
CA GLN A 96 17.51 -7.32 4.58
C GLN A 96 17.27 -6.33 3.44
N GLU A 97 17.03 -6.84 2.23
CA GLU A 97 16.70 -6.01 1.07
C GLU A 97 15.31 -5.36 1.23
N THR A 98 14.29 -6.17 1.52
CA THR A 98 12.90 -5.70 1.61
C THR A 98 12.68 -4.74 2.77
N ARG A 99 13.45 -4.86 3.87
CA ARG A 99 13.43 -3.91 4.99
C ARG A 99 13.67 -2.45 4.57
N LYS A 100 14.48 -2.21 3.53
CA LYS A 100 14.78 -0.85 3.04
C LYS A 100 13.54 -0.14 2.50
N TYR A 101 12.57 -0.89 1.98
CA TYR A 101 11.35 -0.37 1.37
C TYR A 101 10.20 -0.23 2.38
N ILE A 102 10.15 -1.10 3.40
CA ILE A 102 9.06 -1.11 4.38
C ILE A 102 9.34 -0.19 5.57
N TYR A 103 10.61 -0.01 5.92
CA TYR A 103 11.03 0.83 7.02
C TYR A 103 11.85 2.00 6.50
N THR A 104 11.22 3.17 6.41
CA THR A 104 11.96 4.41 6.26
C THR A 104 12.66 4.69 7.59
N LYS A 105 14.00 4.77 7.57
CA LYS A 105 14.76 5.34 8.70
C LYS A 105 14.14 6.72 8.98
N ARG A 106 13.52 6.91 10.15
CA ARG A 106 13.23 8.27 10.62
C ARG A 106 14.55 9.03 10.57
N GLY A 107 14.65 10.01 9.69
CA GLY A 107 15.80 10.91 9.67
C GLY A 107 15.90 11.60 11.03
N ASN A 108 17.14 11.71 11.52
CA ASN A 108 17.51 12.63 12.59
C ASN A 108 17.12 14.07 12.23
#